data_AF-E5YB79-F1
#
_entry.id   AF-E5YB79-F1
#
_cell.length_a   1.000
_cell.length_b   1.000
_cell.length_c   1.000
_cell.angle_alpha   90.00
_cell.angle_beta   90.00
_cell.angle_gamma   90.00
#
_symmetry.space_group_name_H-M   'P 1'
#
loop_
_entity.id
_entity.type
_entity.pdbx_description
1 polymer ?
#
loop_
_entity_poly.entity_id
_entity_poly.type
_entity_poly.pdbx_seq_one_letter_code
_entity_poly.pdbx_strand_id
1 'polypeptide(L)'
;MDAAQYLQDQIRPPYYTRFRIEPLAFITMNHLDFLQGNIIKYVCRYDGKNGAEDLMKARRYLDELITRTQTEEGRNAAATR
;
A
#
# COMPACT_ATOMS: atom_id res chain seq x y z
N MET A 1 17.36 -26.60 -3.65
CA MET A 1 16.30 -25.82 -2.97
C MET A 1 15.03 -26.66 -3.04
N ASP A 2 14.34 -26.84 -1.92
CA ASP A 2 13.05 -27.54 -1.87
C ASP A 2 11.99 -26.77 -2.68
N ALA A 3 11.14 -27.46 -3.43
CA ALA A 3 10.07 -26.87 -4.24
C ALA A 3 9.07 -26.09 -3.39
N ALA A 4 8.80 -26.54 -2.14
CA ALA A 4 7.92 -25.82 -1.23
C ALA A 4 8.53 -24.47 -0.79
N GLN A 5 9.83 -24.44 -0.52
CA GLN A 5 10.55 -23.20 -0.21
C GLN A 5 10.55 -22.22 -1.39
N TYR A 6 10.81 -22.72 -2.60
CA TYR A 6 10.81 -21.88 -3.81
C TYR A 6 9.45 -21.22 -4.08
N LEU A 7 8.35 -21.95 -3.87
CA LEU A 7 7.00 -21.39 -4.02
C LEU A 7 6.71 -20.31 -2.98
N GLN A 8 7.16 -20.50 -1.73
CA GLN A 8 7.03 -19.47 -0.69
C GLN A 8 7.76 -18.18 -1.06
N ASP A 9 8.94 -18.27 -1.67
CA ASP A 9 9.73 -17.10 -2.07
C ASP A 9 9.03 -16.27 -3.18
N GLN A 10 8.23 -16.92 -4.05
CA GLN A 10 7.42 -16.20 -5.04
C GLN A 10 6.24 -15.44 -4.42
N ILE A 11 5.66 -15.98 -3.35
CA ILE A 11 4.50 -15.39 -2.65
C ILE A 11 4.97 -14.29 -1.68
N ARG A 12 6.12 -14.48 -1.02
CA ARG A 12 6.70 -13.57 -0.01
C ARG A 12 8.11 -13.13 -0.41
N PRO A 13 8.22 -12.28 -1.45
CA PRO A 13 9.50 -11.87 -1.99
C PRO A 13 10.33 -10.99 -1.02
N PRO A 14 11.67 -10.97 -1.16
CA PRO A 14 12.59 -10.27 -0.25
C PRO A 14 12.31 -8.78 -0.03
N TYR A 15 11.77 -8.10 -1.06
CA TYR A 15 11.43 -6.68 -0.97
C TYR A 15 10.27 -6.37 0.00
N TYR A 16 9.55 -7.38 0.49
CA TYR A 16 8.59 -7.25 1.60
C TYR A 16 9.11 -7.84 2.92
N THR A 17 9.86 -8.94 2.89
CA THR A 17 10.30 -9.67 4.09
C THR A 17 11.50 -9.04 4.81
N ARG A 18 12.17 -8.07 4.19
CA ARG A 18 13.27 -7.29 4.80
C ARG A 18 12.83 -6.34 5.93
N PHE A 19 11.54 -6.05 6.05
CA PHE A 19 11.03 -5.16 7.10
C PHE A 19 10.74 -5.95 8.38
N ARG A 20 10.83 -5.27 9.54
CA ARG A 20 10.43 -5.88 10.83
C ARG A 20 8.96 -6.31 10.86
N ILE A 21 8.11 -5.60 10.13
CA ILE A 21 6.70 -5.92 9.89
C ILE A 21 6.48 -5.87 8.39
N GLU A 22 5.97 -6.94 7.80
CA GLU A 22 5.66 -6.95 6.37
C GLU A 22 4.53 -5.96 6.04
N PRO A 23 4.58 -5.26 4.89
CA PRO A 23 3.54 -4.30 4.51
C PRO A 23 2.13 -4.89 4.56
N LEU A 24 1.93 -6.12 4.07
CA LEU A 24 0.62 -6.80 4.13
C LEU A 24 0.14 -6.99 5.57
N ALA A 25 1.02 -7.44 6.47
CA ALA A 25 0.68 -7.62 7.87
C ALA A 25 0.31 -6.27 8.54
N PHE A 26 1.10 -5.22 8.31
CA PHE A 26 0.82 -3.88 8.82
C PHE A 26 -0.55 -3.36 8.34
N ILE A 27 -0.85 -3.51 7.05
CA ILE A 27 -2.12 -3.08 6.44
C ILE A 27 -3.30 -3.83 7.06
N THR A 28 -3.21 -5.16 7.16
CA THR A 28 -4.29 -6.00 7.70
C THR A 28 -4.53 -5.74 9.18
N MET A 29 -3.47 -5.62 9.99
CA MET A 29 -3.60 -5.40 11.44
C MET A 29 -4.20 -4.03 11.79
N ASN A 30 -4.04 -3.03 10.93
CA ASN A 30 -4.56 -1.69 11.14
C ASN A 30 -5.86 -1.42 10.37
N HIS A 31 -6.45 -2.43 9.72
CA HIS A 31 -7.67 -2.33 8.92
C HIS A 31 -7.63 -1.20 7.87
N LEU A 32 -6.44 -0.99 7.27
CA LEU A 32 -6.28 0.03 6.24
C LEU A 32 -7.02 -0.38 4.96
N ASP A 33 -7.60 0.60 4.30
CA ASP A 33 -8.39 0.35 3.10
C ASP A 33 -7.54 0.13 1.85
N PHE A 34 -8.20 -0.04 0.71
CA PHE A 34 -7.55 -0.29 -0.57
C PHE A 34 -6.56 0.82 -0.99
N LEU A 35 -6.89 2.10 -0.76
CA LEU A 35 -6.03 3.21 -1.17
C LEU A 35 -4.80 3.26 -0.25
N GLN A 36 -5.03 3.26 1.06
CA GLN A 36 -3.97 3.28 2.08
C GLN A 36 -3.03 2.07 1.94
N GLY A 37 -3.60 0.88 1.73
CA GLY A 37 -2.82 -0.34 1.56
C GLY A 37 -1.93 -0.31 0.33
N ASN A 38 -2.40 0.22 -0.80
CA ASN A 38 -1.57 0.37 -1.98
C ASN A 38 -0.46 1.40 -1.78
N ILE A 39 -0.74 2.54 -1.12
CA ILE A 39 0.28 3.55 -0.79
C ILE A 39 1.43 2.89 0.00
N ILE A 40 1.12 2.21 1.11
CA ILE A 40 2.13 1.53 1.95
C ILE A 40 2.88 0.47 1.16
N LYS A 41 2.17 -0.40 0.41
CA LYS A 41 2.77 -1.46 -0.41
C LYS A 41 3.81 -0.92 -1.38
N TYR A 42 3.50 0.16 -2.11
CA TYR A 42 4.41 0.69 -3.13
C TYR A 42 5.58 1.46 -2.51
N VAL A 43 5.35 2.22 -1.43
CA VAL A 43 6.42 2.90 -0.68
C VAL A 43 7.39 1.92 -0.03
N CYS A 44 6.92 0.75 0.41
CA CYS A 44 7.83 -0.27 0.96
C CYS A 44 8.56 -1.08 -0.12
N ARG A 45 8.14 -1.00 -1.39
CA ARG A 45 8.64 -1.89 -2.45
C ARG A 45 9.62 -1.24 -3.42
N TYR A 46 9.58 0.08 -3.58
CA TYR A 46 10.23 0.78 -4.70
C TYR A 46 11.71 0.43 -4.87
N ASP A 47 12.52 0.52 -3.82
CA ASP A 47 13.96 0.28 -3.82
C ASP A 47 14.34 -1.22 -3.93
N GLY A 48 13.36 -2.12 -3.79
CA GLY A 48 13.55 -3.57 -3.94
C GLY A 48 12.92 -4.17 -5.19
N LYS A 49 12.21 -3.40 -6.03
CA LYS A 49 11.53 -3.93 -7.23
C LYS A 49 11.54 -3.00 -8.44
N ASN A 50 10.77 -1.89 -8.43
CA ASN A 50 10.49 -1.10 -9.65
C ASN A 50 10.92 0.37 -9.58
N GLY A 51 11.63 0.79 -8.52
CA GLY A 51 12.09 2.16 -8.33
C GLY A 51 10.98 3.21 -8.47
N ALA A 52 11.24 4.23 -9.27
CA ALA A 52 10.33 5.36 -9.47
C ALA A 52 8.92 4.96 -9.94
N GLU A 53 8.76 3.84 -10.65
CA GLU A 53 7.44 3.38 -11.09
C GLU A 53 6.52 3.05 -9.91
N ASP A 54 7.04 2.41 -8.86
CA ASP A 54 6.25 2.15 -7.66
C ASP A 54 5.93 3.46 -6.92
N LEU A 55 6.85 4.42 -6.88
CA LEU A 55 6.57 5.75 -6.30
C LEU A 55 5.47 6.50 -7.07
N MET A 56 5.46 6.41 -8.40
CA MET A 56 4.39 6.97 -9.23
C MET A 56 3.05 6.30 -8.96
N LYS A 57 3.03 4.98 -8.75
CA LYS A 57 1.82 4.26 -8.33
C LYS A 57 1.36 4.73 -6.95
N ALA A 58 2.27 4.83 -5.97
CA ALA A 58 1.96 5.34 -4.64
C ALA A 58 1.32 6.74 -4.70
N ARG A 59 1.91 7.65 -5.49
CA ARG A 59 1.38 9.00 -5.73
C ARG A 59 -0.04 8.95 -6.29
N ARG A 60 -0.31 8.14 -7.31
CA ARG A 60 -1.67 8.01 -7.88
C ARG A 60 -2.71 7.64 -6.82
N TYR A 61 -2.40 6.67 -5.95
CA TYR A 61 -3.30 6.26 -4.88
C TYR A 61 -3.46 7.34 -3.80
N LEU A 62 -2.40 8.10 -3.53
CA LEU A 62 -2.45 9.23 -2.61
C LEU A 62 -3.33 10.36 -3.17
N ASP A 63 -3.20 10.69 -4.45
CA ASP A 63 -4.01 11.71 -5.13
C ASP A 63 -5.51 11.34 -5.10
N GLU A 64 -5.83 10.05 -5.30
CA GLU A 64 -7.20 9.53 -5.16
C GLU A 64 -7.72 9.64 -3.72
N LEU A 65 -6.89 9.30 -2.72
CA LEU A 65 -7.26 9.39 -1.31
C LEU A 65 -7.54 10.84 -0.89
N ILE A 66 -6.72 11.79 -1.36
CA ILE A 66 -6.93 13.22 -1.15
C ILE A 66 -8.28 13.64 -1.75
N THR A 67 -8.55 13.26 -3.00
CA THR A 67 -9.79 13.61 -3.71
C THR A 67 -11.02 13.08 -2.98
N ARG A 68 -11.00 11.81 -2.54
CA ARG A 68 -12.09 11.21 -1.77
C ARG A 68 -12.30 11.94 -0.45
N THR A 69 -11.22 12.24 0.28
CA THR A 69 -11.28 12.93 1.58
C THR A 69 -11.89 14.32 1.44
N GLN A 70 -11.42 15.13 0.49
CA GLN A 70 -11.96 16.46 0.23
C GLN A 70 -13.44 16.44 -0.19
N THR A 71 -13.83 15.43 -0.97
CA THR A 71 -15.23 15.23 -1.36
C THR A 71 -16.12 14.93 -0.14
N GLU A 72 -15.67 14.07 0.76
CA GLU A 72 -16.39 13.73 1.99
C GLU A 72 -16.49 14.93 2.93
N GLU A 73 -15.41 15.68 3.11
CA GLU A 73 -15.40 16.93 3.89
C GLU A 73 -16.41 17.95 3.34
N GLY A 74 -16.44 18.16 2.03
CA GLY A 74 -17.40 19.04 1.37
C GLY A 74 -18.85 18.61 1.58
N ARG A 75 -19.14 17.30 1.50
CA ARG A 75 -20.46 16.74 1.77
C ARG A 75 -20.88 16.93 3.23
N ASN A 76 -19.98 16.68 4.17
CA ASN A 76 -20.25 16.82 5.60
C ASN A 76 -20.52 18.28 5.98
N ALA A 77 -19.76 19.21 5.39
CA ALA A 77 -19.95 20.64 5.57
C ALA A 77 -21.30 21.13 5.00
N ALA A 78 -21.81 20.52 3.92
CA ALA A 78 -23.12 20.82 3.36
C ALA A 78 -24.27 20.21 4.19
N ALA A 79 -24.09 19.00 4.73
CA ALA A 79 -25.12 18.31 5.54
C ALA A 79 -25.34 18.92 6.93
N THR A 80 -24.40 19.73 7.42
CA THR A 80 -24.48 20.43 8.71
C THR A 80 -25.12 21.83 8.60
N ARG A 81 -25.43 22.28 7.37
CA ARG A 81 -26.14 23.55 7.11
C ARG A 81 -27.63 23.32 6.93
#